data_AF-A0A0G0T5G4-F1
#
_entry.id   AF-A0A0G0T5G4-F1
#
_cell.length_a   1.000
_cell.length_b   1.000
_cell.length_c   1.000
_cell.angle_alpha   90.00
_cell.angle_beta   90.00
_cell.angle_gamma   90.00
#
_symmetry.space_group_name_H-M   'P 1'
#
loop_
_entity.id
_entity.type
_entity.pdbx_description
1 polymer ?
#
loop_
_entity_poly.entity_id
_entity_poly.type
_entity_poly.pdbx_seq_one_letter_code
_entity_poly.pdbx_strand_id
1 'polypeptide(L)'
;MKMHTLADVNRGLNDLRNSLKNDVLPVLDKTAGVEEGGYFIVTREIFSYTGFLGLLYYGPENPPNPMFLSRTFMAERYITDVMGQVDNVYSEYGELIYSMYRHGTVHVYRPNMLESTVNHRKISFMCYKGPRKGILERKEVGEIAVTHCSPVQIKSDEDWLPLSINVLYDDLIKSIDIYEEMVKNHVLLENYSNAIDALSQPTPVGLSW
;
A
#
# COMPACT_ATOMS: atom_id res chain seq x y z
N MET A 1 9.07 -7.96 27.52
CA MET A 1 8.77 -8.02 26.07
C MET A 1 9.09 -9.43 25.63
N LYS A 2 8.13 -10.15 25.04
CA LYS A 2 8.34 -11.54 24.63
C LYS A 2 8.87 -11.50 23.20
N MET A 3 10.11 -11.92 23.00
CA MET A 3 10.65 -11.98 21.64
C MET A 3 9.92 -13.08 20.86
N HIS A 4 9.33 -12.71 19.73
CA HIS A 4 8.70 -13.68 18.83
C HIS A 4 9.77 -14.49 18.11
N THR A 5 9.45 -15.74 17.81
CA THR A 5 10.31 -16.62 17.02
C THR A 5 10.06 -16.42 15.53
N LEU A 6 10.99 -16.86 14.67
CA LEU A 6 10.75 -16.89 13.22
C LEU A 6 9.52 -17.73 12.84
N ALA A 7 9.20 -18.77 13.63
CA ALA A 7 7.99 -19.56 13.40
C ALA A 7 6.71 -18.75 13.66
N ASP A 8 6.73 -17.85 14.64
CA ASP A 8 5.61 -16.95 14.91
C ASP A 8 5.44 -15.93 13.78
N VAL A 9 6.55 -15.35 13.30
CA VAL A 9 6.57 -14.45 12.13
C VAL A 9 5.96 -15.13 10.92
N ASN A 10 6.47 -16.32 10.54
CA ASN A 10 6.02 -17.03 9.35
C ASN A 10 4.53 -17.36 9.44
N ARG A 11 4.03 -17.72 10.64
CA ARG A 11 2.59 -17.92 10.85
C ARG A 11 1.82 -16.62 10.62
N GLY A 12 2.21 -15.53 11.26
CA GLY A 12 1.54 -14.24 11.14
C GLY A 12 1.53 -13.70 9.70
N LEU A 13 2.63 -13.84 8.97
CA LEU A 13 2.70 -13.44 7.55
C LEU A 13 1.86 -14.35 6.65
N ASN A 14 1.78 -15.65 6.94
CA ASN A 14 0.87 -16.55 6.22
C ASN A 14 -0.60 -16.22 6.48
N ASP A 15 -0.97 -15.91 7.71
CA ASP A 15 -2.31 -15.44 8.04
C ASP A 15 -2.63 -14.14 7.29
N LEU A 16 -1.67 -13.21 7.21
CA LEU A 16 -1.81 -11.97 6.45
C LEU A 16 -2.03 -12.21 4.96
N ARG A 17 -1.27 -13.12 4.33
CA ARG A 17 -1.46 -13.51 2.92
C ARG A 17 -2.86 -14.08 2.69
N ASN A 18 -3.33 -14.92 3.63
CA ASN A 18 -4.67 -15.50 3.56
C ASN A 18 -5.76 -14.43 3.67
N SER A 19 -5.63 -13.47 4.60
CA SER A 19 -6.56 -12.35 4.73
C SER A 19 -6.57 -11.48 3.48
N LEU A 20 -5.41 -11.08 2.95
CA LEU A 20 -5.31 -10.35 1.67
C LEU A 20 -6.00 -11.08 0.53
N LYS A 21 -5.77 -12.40 0.40
CA LYS A 21 -6.44 -13.22 -0.61
C LYS A 21 -7.95 -13.21 -0.43
N ASN A 22 -8.44 -13.37 0.79
CA ASN A 22 -9.88 -13.45 1.06
C ASN A 22 -10.59 -12.11 0.90
N ASP A 23 -9.91 -11.00 1.21
CA ASP A 23 -10.50 -9.66 1.17
C ASP A 23 -10.43 -9.04 -0.24
N VAL A 24 -9.30 -9.23 -0.93
CA VAL A 24 -9.00 -8.52 -2.18
C VAL A 24 -9.35 -9.34 -3.43
N LEU A 25 -9.02 -10.64 -3.43
CA LEU A 25 -9.15 -11.47 -4.63
C LEU A 25 -10.60 -11.54 -5.16
N PRO A 26 -11.65 -11.66 -4.33
CA PRO A 26 -13.04 -11.66 -4.81
C PRO A 26 -13.44 -10.38 -5.55
N VAL A 27 -12.78 -9.26 -5.28
CA VAL A 27 -13.06 -7.95 -5.92
C VAL A 27 -12.23 -7.77 -7.20
N LEU A 28 -11.07 -8.44 -7.27
CA LEU A 28 -10.19 -8.45 -8.45
C LEU A 28 -10.63 -9.44 -9.53
N ASP A 29 -11.23 -10.56 -9.12
CA ASP A 29 -11.50 -11.68 -9.99
C ASP A 29 -12.56 -11.36 -11.06
N LYS A 30 -12.12 -11.38 -12.32
CA LYS A 30 -13.01 -11.22 -13.48
C LYS A 30 -13.94 -12.43 -13.67
N THR A 31 -13.54 -13.62 -13.20
CA THR A 31 -14.34 -14.84 -13.32
C THR A 31 -15.58 -14.83 -12.40
N ALA A 32 -15.60 -13.95 -11.40
CA ALA A 32 -16.79 -13.65 -10.61
C ALA A 32 -17.84 -12.80 -11.36
N GLY A 33 -17.59 -12.44 -12.63
CA GLY A 33 -18.50 -11.64 -13.46
C GLY A 33 -18.49 -10.14 -13.14
N VAL A 34 -17.49 -9.65 -12.38
CA VAL A 34 -17.40 -8.26 -11.94
C VAL A 34 -16.42 -7.48 -12.82
N GLU A 35 -16.92 -7.01 -13.97
CA GLU A 35 -16.16 -6.15 -14.89
C GLU A 35 -16.05 -4.70 -14.38
N GLU A 36 -17.00 -4.26 -13.56
CA GLU A 36 -17.12 -2.90 -13.06
C GLU A 36 -16.97 -2.82 -11.53
N GLY A 37 -16.47 -1.69 -11.02
CA GLY A 37 -16.27 -1.46 -9.59
C GLY A 37 -14.96 -2.07 -9.03
N GLY A 38 -14.77 -1.95 -7.72
CA GLY A 38 -13.58 -2.48 -7.04
C GLY A 38 -12.34 -1.60 -7.08
N TYR A 39 -12.27 -0.63 -8.00
CA TYR A 39 -11.06 0.16 -8.27
C TYR A 39 -10.45 0.82 -7.02
N PHE A 40 -11.22 1.66 -6.33
CA PHE A 40 -10.67 2.39 -5.18
C PHE A 40 -10.72 1.56 -3.88
N ILE A 41 -11.71 0.68 -3.73
CA ILE A 41 -11.82 -0.15 -2.52
C ILE A 41 -10.65 -1.13 -2.44
N VAL A 42 -10.23 -1.75 -3.54
CA VAL A 42 -9.04 -2.63 -3.56
C VAL A 42 -7.79 -1.85 -3.18
N THR A 43 -7.59 -0.67 -3.76
CA THR A 43 -6.47 0.20 -3.41
C THR A 43 -6.48 0.55 -1.91
N ARG A 44 -7.65 0.86 -1.35
CA ARG A 44 -7.81 1.15 0.08
C ARG A 44 -7.48 -0.05 0.97
N GLU A 45 -7.96 -1.24 0.62
CA GLU A 45 -7.65 -2.45 1.37
C GLU A 45 -6.14 -2.74 1.31
N ILE A 46 -5.55 -2.79 0.11
CA ILE A 46 -4.10 -3.01 -0.08
C ILE A 46 -3.29 -2.02 0.77
N PHE A 47 -3.55 -0.71 0.68
CA PHE A 47 -2.76 0.24 1.45
C PHE A 47 -3.00 0.20 2.96
N SER A 48 -4.12 -0.33 3.42
CA SER A 48 -4.33 -0.61 4.85
C SER A 48 -3.42 -1.75 5.31
N TYR A 49 -3.30 -2.82 4.52
CA TYR A 49 -2.33 -3.89 4.72
C TYR A 49 -0.89 -3.39 4.65
N THR A 50 -0.57 -2.51 3.69
CA THR A 50 0.74 -1.87 3.59
C THR A 50 1.06 -1.03 4.83
N GLY A 51 0.09 -0.32 5.40
CA GLY A 51 0.26 0.42 6.64
C GLY A 51 0.61 -0.49 7.82
N PHE A 52 -0.10 -1.61 7.95
CA PHE A 52 0.20 -2.63 8.96
C PHE A 52 1.60 -3.24 8.76
N LEU A 53 1.95 -3.63 7.54
CA LEU A 53 3.27 -4.16 7.19
C LEU A 53 4.39 -3.13 7.45
N GLY A 54 4.14 -1.85 7.19
CA GLY A 54 5.06 -0.78 7.53
C GLY A 54 5.33 -0.66 9.02
N LEU A 55 4.28 -0.81 9.85
CA LEU A 55 4.46 -0.86 11.30
C LEU A 55 5.29 -2.07 11.74
N LEU A 56 5.06 -3.25 11.16
CA LEU A 56 5.87 -4.44 11.46
C LEU A 56 7.34 -4.27 11.04
N TYR A 57 7.57 -3.68 9.86
CA TYR A 57 8.91 -3.46 9.32
C TYR A 57 9.70 -2.42 10.12
N TYR A 58 9.08 -1.28 10.41
CA TYR A 58 9.74 -0.17 11.11
C TYR A 58 9.81 -0.38 12.63
N GLY A 59 8.81 -1.04 13.22
CA GLY A 59 8.63 -1.18 14.65
C GLY A 59 8.10 0.11 15.32
N PRO A 60 7.51 0.03 16.52
CA PRO A 60 7.08 1.21 17.27
C PRO A 60 8.26 1.97 17.91
N GLU A 61 8.06 3.24 18.26
CA GLU A 61 8.95 3.97 19.17
C GLU A 61 9.10 3.22 20.51
N ASN A 62 10.23 3.39 21.21
CA ASN A 62 10.44 2.90 22.57
C ASN A 62 10.59 4.09 23.53
N PRO A 63 9.64 4.33 24.46
CA PRO A 63 8.44 3.54 24.73
C PRO A 63 7.36 3.67 23.64
N PRO A 64 6.49 2.65 23.47
CA PRO A 64 5.42 2.69 22.47
C PRO A 64 4.46 3.86 22.72
N ASN A 65 4.36 4.75 21.75
CA ASN A 65 3.35 5.80 21.72
C ASN A 65 2.19 5.33 20.82
N PRO A 66 0.95 5.17 21.32
CA PRO A 66 -0.17 4.73 20.49
C PRO A 66 -0.43 5.63 19.27
N MET A 67 -0.15 6.94 19.35
CA MET A 67 -0.25 7.83 18.18
C MET A 67 0.78 7.48 17.10
N PHE A 68 1.92 6.92 17.48
CA PHE A 68 2.98 6.51 16.55
C PHE A 68 2.50 5.42 15.59
N LEU A 69 1.67 4.48 16.06
CA LEU A 69 1.16 3.35 15.27
C LEU A 69 0.34 3.77 14.04
N SER A 70 -0.13 5.02 13.99
CA SER A 70 -0.89 5.59 12.88
C SER A 70 -0.10 6.47 11.92
N ARG A 71 1.23 6.61 12.11
CA ARG A 71 2.05 7.49 11.28
C ARG A 71 2.25 6.92 9.87
N THR A 72 2.13 7.80 8.88
CA THR A 72 2.12 7.44 7.45
C THR A 72 3.48 7.00 6.95
N PHE A 73 4.55 7.59 7.48
CA PHE A 73 5.91 7.35 7.02
C PHE A 73 6.35 5.87 7.11
N MET A 74 5.78 5.08 8.03
CA MET A 74 6.12 3.65 8.13
C MET A 74 5.65 2.86 6.91
N ALA A 75 4.46 3.20 6.41
CA ALA A 75 3.94 2.61 5.17
C ALA A 75 4.76 3.07 3.96
N GLU A 76 5.10 4.37 3.91
CA GLU A 76 5.97 4.93 2.87
C GLU A 76 7.31 4.18 2.83
N ARG A 77 7.94 3.97 3.99
CA ARG A 77 9.19 3.19 4.10
C ARG A 77 9.03 1.76 3.62
N TYR A 78 7.93 1.08 3.98
CA TYR A 78 7.70 -0.27 3.48
C TYR A 78 7.54 -0.31 1.95
N ILE A 79 6.82 0.66 1.38
CA ILE A 79 6.66 0.77 -0.07
C ILE A 79 8.03 1.02 -0.73
N THR A 80 8.80 1.99 -0.25
CA THR A 80 10.07 2.34 -0.89
C THR A 80 11.15 1.27 -0.71
N ASP A 81 11.22 0.66 0.47
CA ASP A 81 12.33 -0.21 0.85
C ASP A 81 12.05 -1.69 0.53
N VAL A 82 10.80 -2.14 0.69
CA VAL A 82 10.42 -3.55 0.51
C VAL A 82 9.71 -3.74 -0.82
N MET A 83 8.64 -3.00 -1.10
CA MET A 83 7.98 -3.11 -2.43
C MET A 83 8.92 -2.62 -3.55
N GLY A 84 9.82 -1.68 -3.26
CA GLY A 84 10.91 -1.27 -4.15
C GLY A 84 11.81 -2.41 -4.64
N GLN A 85 11.94 -3.47 -3.85
CA GLN A 85 12.68 -4.68 -4.26
C GLN A 85 11.85 -5.59 -5.19
N VAL A 86 10.53 -5.46 -5.19
CA VAL A 86 9.64 -6.13 -6.15
C VAL A 86 9.69 -5.44 -7.51
N ASP A 87 9.57 -4.10 -7.50
CA ASP A 87 9.68 -3.24 -8.67
C ASP A 87 10.23 -1.87 -8.26
N ASN A 88 11.31 -1.43 -8.92
CA ASN A 88 12.00 -0.18 -8.60
C ASN A 88 11.09 1.06 -8.73
N VAL A 89 9.97 0.97 -9.46
CA VAL A 89 8.98 2.05 -9.55
C VAL A 89 8.45 2.46 -8.17
N TYR A 90 8.39 1.54 -7.20
CA TYR A 90 7.97 1.86 -5.83
C TYR A 90 9.05 2.60 -5.04
N SER A 91 10.33 2.36 -5.32
CA SER A 91 11.41 3.17 -4.73
C SER A 91 11.39 4.60 -5.25
N GLU A 92 11.01 4.80 -6.52
CA GLU A 92 10.96 6.11 -7.16
C GLU A 92 9.68 6.90 -6.80
N TYR A 93 8.52 6.25 -6.83
CA TYR A 93 7.22 6.91 -6.69
C TYR A 93 6.44 6.50 -5.43
N GLY A 94 6.98 5.65 -4.55
CA GLY A 94 6.30 5.08 -3.38
C GLY A 94 5.69 6.13 -2.45
N GLU A 95 6.47 7.17 -2.13
CA GLU A 95 6.02 8.29 -1.30
C GLU A 95 4.86 9.04 -1.95
N LEU A 96 4.95 9.31 -3.26
CA LEU A 96 3.90 9.99 -4.02
C LEU A 96 2.60 9.17 -4.04
N ILE A 97 2.70 7.87 -4.33
CA ILE A 97 1.58 6.93 -4.35
C ILE A 97 0.85 6.95 -2.99
N TYR A 98 1.59 6.77 -1.91
CA TYR A 98 1.00 6.70 -0.57
C TYR A 98 0.45 8.06 -0.12
N SER A 99 1.14 9.16 -0.44
CA SER A 99 0.66 10.51 -0.15
C SER A 99 -0.67 10.81 -0.82
N MET A 100 -0.81 10.48 -2.11
CA MET A 100 -2.06 10.65 -2.86
C MET A 100 -3.21 9.82 -2.26
N TYR A 101 -2.91 8.62 -1.75
CA TYR A 101 -3.88 7.78 -1.06
C TYR A 101 -4.28 8.34 0.30
N ARG A 102 -3.29 8.66 1.14
CA ARG A 102 -3.47 8.91 2.57
C ARG A 102 -3.93 10.33 2.87
N HIS A 103 -3.50 11.31 2.08
CA HIS A 103 -4.02 12.67 2.14
C HIS A 103 -5.29 12.83 1.34
N GLY A 104 -5.62 11.90 0.44
CA GLY A 104 -7.00 11.64 0.05
C GLY A 104 -7.83 11.36 1.29
N THR A 105 -9.00 11.97 1.42
CA THR A 105 -9.94 11.53 2.46
C THR A 105 -10.22 10.05 2.17
N VAL A 106 -9.73 9.13 3.01
CA VAL A 106 -10.10 7.70 2.96
C VAL A 106 -11.64 7.53 2.98
N HIS A 107 -12.33 8.57 3.43
CA HIS A 107 -13.78 8.74 3.46
C HIS A 107 -14.42 9.27 2.17
N VAL A 108 -13.67 9.81 1.22
CA VAL A 108 -14.20 10.20 -0.09
C VAL A 108 -13.85 9.12 -1.11
N TYR A 109 -14.80 8.82 -2.00
CA TYR A 109 -14.71 7.72 -2.96
C TYR A 109 -13.65 7.94 -4.08
N ARG A 110 -12.76 8.93 -3.93
CA ARG A 110 -11.75 9.33 -4.92
C ARG A 110 -10.47 9.81 -4.22
N PRO A 111 -9.29 9.38 -4.67
CA PRO A 111 -8.05 9.95 -4.18
C PRO A 111 -7.91 11.44 -4.50
N ASN A 112 -7.04 12.14 -3.76
CA ASN A 112 -6.75 13.53 -4.04
C ASN A 112 -5.84 13.69 -5.25
N MET A 113 -6.08 14.77 -5.99
CA MET A 113 -5.12 15.34 -6.92
C MET A 113 -4.07 16.12 -6.12
N LEU A 114 -2.80 15.93 -6.46
CA LEU A 114 -1.72 16.75 -5.90
C LEU A 114 -1.29 17.79 -6.93
N GLU A 115 -0.90 18.97 -6.46
CA GLU A 115 -0.36 20.04 -7.30
C GLU A 115 1.05 20.37 -6.82
N SER A 116 2.00 20.38 -7.75
CA SER A 116 3.36 20.80 -7.49
C SER A 116 3.42 22.30 -7.20
N THR A 117 4.01 22.67 -6.07
CA THR A 117 4.20 24.07 -5.67
C THR A 117 5.22 24.81 -6.53
N VAL A 118 6.04 24.09 -7.29
CA VAL A 118 7.14 24.67 -8.11
C VAL A 118 6.67 25.03 -9.51
N ASN A 119 5.88 24.16 -10.15
CA ASN A 119 5.50 24.30 -11.56
C ASN A 119 4.00 24.16 -11.82
N HIS A 120 3.18 24.08 -10.77
CA HIS A 120 1.72 23.95 -10.85
C HIS A 120 1.22 22.73 -11.64
N ARG A 121 2.09 21.75 -11.93
CA ARG A 121 1.67 20.49 -12.55
C ARG A 121 0.83 19.70 -11.56
N LYS A 122 -0.25 19.13 -12.07
CA LYS A 122 -1.21 18.34 -11.29
C LYS A 122 -1.01 16.87 -11.58
N ILE A 123 -1.10 16.04 -10.55
CA ILE A 123 -1.10 14.58 -10.70
C ILE A 123 -2.34 13.97 -10.04
N SER A 124 -3.04 13.11 -10.79
CA SER A 124 -4.24 12.41 -10.34
C SER A 124 -4.10 10.90 -10.46
N PHE A 125 -4.72 10.14 -9.56
CA PHE A 125 -4.73 8.69 -9.68
C PHE A 125 -5.63 8.25 -10.84
N MET A 126 -5.16 7.26 -11.58
CA MET A 126 -5.98 6.52 -12.54
C MET A 126 -5.88 5.03 -12.22
N CYS A 127 -6.83 4.52 -11.44
CA CYS A 127 -6.91 3.09 -11.16
C CYS A 127 -7.44 2.33 -12.39
N TYR A 128 -6.92 1.12 -12.63
CA TYR A 128 -7.41 0.23 -13.68
C TYR A 128 -7.21 -1.24 -13.29
N LYS A 129 -7.98 -2.12 -13.94
CA LYS A 129 -7.79 -3.58 -13.87
C LYS A 129 -7.02 -4.01 -15.11
N GLY A 130 -5.86 -4.63 -14.97
CA GLY A 130 -5.06 -5.02 -16.14
C GLY A 130 -3.59 -5.29 -15.85
N PRO A 131 -2.80 -5.55 -16.90
CA PRO A 131 -1.37 -5.85 -16.78
C PRO A 131 -0.56 -4.63 -16.30
N ARG A 132 0.70 -4.85 -15.92
CA ARG A 132 1.65 -3.79 -15.52
C ARG A 132 1.88 -2.74 -16.59
N LYS A 133 1.93 -3.17 -17.85
CA LYS A 133 2.08 -2.30 -19.02
C LYS A 133 0.97 -2.63 -20.01
N GLY A 134 0.34 -1.60 -20.57
CA GLY A 134 -0.74 -1.79 -21.52
C GLY A 134 -1.18 -0.49 -22.16
N ILE A 135 -2.15 -0.60 -23.06
CA ILE A 135 -2.86 0.52 -23.66
C ILE A 135 -4.26 0.53 -23.04
N LEU A 136 -4.68 1.70 -22.54
CA LEU A 136 -6.04 1.91 -22.07
C LEU A 136 -6.74 2.91 -22.98
N GLU A 137 -7.99 2.61 -23.34
CA GLU A 137 -8.84 3.56 -24.03
C GLU A 137 -9.65 4.37 -23.01
N ARG A 138 -9.63 5.70 -23.16
CA ARG A 138 -10.31 6.65 -22.26
C ARG A 138 -11.06 7.68 -23.09
N LYS A 139 -12.29 8.01 -22.68
CA LYS A 139 -13.15 8.93 -23.43
C LYS A 139 -12.55 10.32 -23.58
N GLU A 140 -11.77 10.74 -22.59
CA GLU A 140 -11.23 12.09 -22.49
C GLU A 140 -9.98 12.29 -23.35
N VAL A 141 -9.20 11.23 -23.58
CA VAL A 141 -7.81 11.31 -24.10
C VAL A 141 -7.49 10.28 -25.18
N GLY A 142 -8.41 9.38 -25.51
CA GLY A 142 -8.20 8.29 -26.46
C GLY A 142 -7.37 7.15 -25.88
N GLU A 143 -6.55 6.54 -26.71
CA GLU A 143 -5.62 5.49 -26.30
C GLU A 143 -4.40 6.09 -25.59
N ILE A 144 -4.11 5.58 -24.40
CA ILE A 144 -2.94 5.96 -23.61
C ILE A 144 -2.12 4.73 -23.25
N ALA A 145 -0.83 4.78 -23.52
CA ALA A 145 0.12 3.79 -23.02
C ALA A 145 0.38 4.06 -21.54
N VAL A 146 0.15 3.06 -20.69
CA VAL A 146 0.30 3.18 -19.25
C VAL A 146 1.28 2.15 -18.72
N THR A 147 1.98 2.53 -17.66
CA THR A 147 2.78 1.63 -16.84
C THR A 147 2.36 1.82 -15.38
N HIS A 148 2.09 0.74 -14.67
CA HIS A 148 1.77 0.74 -13.25
C HIS A 148 2.78 1.59 -12.46
N CYS A 149 2.28 2.50 -11.63
CA CYS A 149 3.03 3.42 -10.78
C CYS A 149 3.98 4.39 -11.50
N SER A 150 3.90 4.53 -12.82
CA SER A 150 4.70 5.50 -13.58
C SER A 150 3.81 6.63 -14.09
N PRO A 151 4.05 7.89 -13.68
CA PRO A 151 3.29 9.02 -14.20
C PRO A 151 3.28 9.08 -15.73
N VAL A 152 2.14 9.39 -16.30
CA VAL A 152 1.96 9.62 -17.74
C VAL A 152 1.39 11.01 -17.94
N GLN A 153 2.02 11.79 -18.81
CA GLN A 153 1.53 13.12 -19.15
C GLN A 153 0.30 13.02 -20.05
N ILE A 154 -0.78 13.64 -19.63
CA ILE A 154 -2.07 13.63 -20.34
C ILE A 154 -2.36 14.97 -20.99
N LYS A 155 -1.97 16.06 -20.33
CA LYS A 155 -2.00 17.43 -20.85
C LYS A 155 -0.71 18.16 -20.49
N SER A 156 -0.56 19.40 -20.96
CA SER A 156 0.61 20.23 -20.65
C SER A 156 0.89 20.38 -19.15
N ASP A 157 -0.16 20.42 -18.33
CA ASP A 157 -0.15 20.70 -16.89
C ASP A 157 -0.73 19.56 -16.04
N GLU A 158 -1.08 18.42 -16.65
CA GLU A 158 -1.79 17.33 -15.98
C GLU A 158 -1.14 15.97 -16.30
N ASP A 159 -0.74 15.28 -15.24
CA ASP A 159 -0.23 13.92 -15.24
C ASP A 159 -1.26 12.99 -14.59
N TRP A 160 -1.36 11.76 -15.09
CA TRP A 160 -2.04 10.68 -14.38
C TRP A 160 -1.01 9.72 -13.81
N LEU A 161 -1.28 9.18 -12.63
CA LEU A 161 -0.55 8.08 -12.01
C LEU A 161 -1.35 6.79 -12.20
N PRO A 162 -1.01 5.95 -13.20
CA PRO A 162 -1.70 4.71 -13.46
C PRO A 162 -1.45 3.72 -12.33
N LEU A 163 -2.52 3.17 -11.76
CA LEU A 163 -2.44 2.16 -10.71
C LEU A 163 -3.23 0.92 -11.14
N SER A 164 -2.52 -0.08 -11.68
CA SER A 164 -3.12 -1.40 -11.86
C SER A 164 -3.37 -2.04 -10.49
N ILE A 165 -4.63 -2.29 -10.15
CA ILE A 165 -4.99 -2.92 -8.88
C ILE A 165 -4.65 -4.42 -8.85
N ASN A 166 -4.58 -5.06 -10.02
CA ASN A 166 -4.11 -6.45 -10.14
C ASN A 166 -2.63 -6.54 -9.76
N VAL A 167 -1.83 -5.66 -10.36
CA VAL A 167 -0.38 -5.61 -10.14
C VAL A 167 -0.06 -5.19 -8.71
N LEU A 168 -0.81 -4.22 -8.17
CA LEU A 168 -0.63 -3.78 -6.79
C LEU A 168 -0.84 -4.91 -5.79
N TYR A 169 -1.85 -5.76 -6.01
CA TYR A 169 -2.10 -6.94 -5.20
C TYR A 169 -0.97 -7.95 -5.33
N ASP A 170 -0.59 -8.32 -6.55
CA ASP A 170 0.48 -9.30 -6.79
C ASP A 170 1.82 -8.84 -6.20
N ASP A 171 2.11 -7.55 -6.29
CA ASP A 171 3.36 -6.97 -5.77
C ASP A 171 3.36 -6.88 -4.25
N LEU A 172 2.22 -6.60 -3.61
CA LEU A 172 2.11 -6.67 -2.15
C LEU A 172 2.30 -8.10 -1.63
N ILE A 173 1.74 -9.11 -2.31
CA ILE A 173 1.96 -10.51 -1.92
C ILE A 173 3.45 -10.86 -2.00
N LYS A 174 4.12 -10.49 -3.10
CA LYS A 174 5.58 -10.70 -3.24
C LYS A 174 6.39 -9.92 -2.21
N SER A 175 5.97 -8.72 -1.84
CA SER A 175 6.69 -7.94 -0.83
C SER A 175 6.62 -8.57 0.56
N ILE A 176 5.56 -9.34 0.87
CA ILE A 176 5.48 -10.14 2.10
C ILE A 176 6.54 -11.25 2.06
N ASP A 177 6.77 -11.90 0.91
CA ASP A 177 7.84 -12.91 0.76
C ASP A 177 9.23 -12.29 0.97
N ILE A 178 9.47 -11.11 0.39
CA ILE A 178 10.71 -10.36 0.60
C ILE A 178 10.86 -9.99 2.08
N TYR A 179 9.81 -9.49 2.71
CA TYR A 179 9.84 -9.12 4.13
C TYR A 179 10.09 -10.34 5.03
N GLU A 180 9.48 -11.49 4.76
CA GLU A 180 9.71 -12.74 5.48
C GLU A 180 11.20 -13.13 5.46
N GLU A 181 11.86 -12.99 4.31
CA GLU A 181 13.30 -13.22 4.18
C GLU A 181 14.11 -12.17 4.96
N MET A 182 13.71 -10.89 4.91
CA MET A 182 14.40 -9.81 5.63
C MET A 182 14.29 -9.96 7.16
N VAL A 183 13.17 -10.45 7.69
CA VAL A 183 12.94 -10.63 9.15
C VAL A 183 13.86 -11.68 9.77
N LYS A 184 14.56 -12.49 8.96
CA LYS A 184 15.66 -13.35 9.46
C LYS A 184 16.81 -12.52 10.07
N ASN A 185 16.88 -11.22 9.78
CA ASN A 185 17.73 -10.26 10.48
C ASN A 185 17.21 -9.97 11.90
N HIS A 186 18.10 -10.00 12.90
CA HIS A 186 17.74 -9.79 14.31
C HIS A 186 17.00 -8.46 14.57
N VAL A 187 17.38 -7.36 13.90
CA VAL A 187 16.75 -6.05 14.11
C VAL A 187 15.30 -6.06 13.62
N LEU A 188 15.04 -6.65 12.47
CA LEU A 188 13.68 -6.71 11.91
C LEU A 188 12.79 -7.69 12.68
N LEU A 189 13.35 -8.76 13.25
CA LEU A 189 12.63 -9.65 14.17
C LEU A 189 12.23 -8.93 15.47
N GLU A 190 13.11 -8.06 15.98
CA GLU A 190 12.81 -7.22 17.14
C GLU A 190 11.71 -6.20 16.80
N ASN A 191 11.81 -5.51 15.66
CA ASN A 191 10.78 -4.57 15.18
C ASN A 191 9.41 -5.24 15.08
N TYR A 192 9.35 -6.43 14.46
CA TYR A 192 8.14 -7.24 14.36
C TYR A 192 7.58 -7.56 15.75
N SER A 193 8.43 -8.07 16.65
CA SER A 193 8.00 -8.45 18.01
C SER A 193 7.42 -7.26 18.77
N ASN A 194 8.10 -6.11 18.69
CA ASN A 194 7.68 -4.88 19.36
C ASN A 194 6.35 -4.36 18.80
N ALA A 195 6.17 -4.44 17.49
CA ALA A 195 4.93 -4.03 16.83
C ALA A 195 3.75 -4.92 17.24
N ILE A 196 3.91 -6.24 17.25
CA ILE A 196 2.86 -7.18 17.69
C ILE A 196 2.52 -6.98 19.18
N ASP A 197 3.54 -6.85 20.03
CA ASP A 197 3.33 -6.58 21.46
C ASP A 197 2.56 -5.26 21.67
N ALA A 198 2.91 -4.20 20.93
CA ALA A 198 2.23 -2.90 21.01
C ALA A 198 0.78 -2.96 20.52
N LEU A 199 0.50 -3.67 19.43
CA LEU A 199 -0.86 -3.84 18.88
C LEU A 199 -1.76 -4.72 19.75
N SER A 200 -1.17 -5.60 20.56
CA SER A 200 -1.91 -6.45 21.49
C SER A 200 -2.39 -5.69 22.74
N GLN A 201 -1.89 -4.48 22.98
CA GLN A 201 -2.34 -3.63 24.07
C GLN A 201 -3.61 -2.86 23.66
N PRO A 202 -4.69 -2.90 24.45
CA PRO A 202 -5.86 -2.07 24.19
C PRO A 202 -5.46 -0.59 24.20
N THR A 203 -5.83 0.15 23.16
CA THR A 203 -5.66 1.61 23.16
C THR A 203 -6.88 2.24 23.82
N PRO A 204 -6.74 3.01 24.92
CA PRO A 204 -7.86 3.75 25.50
C PRO A 204 -8.37 4.74 24.45
N VAL A 205 -9.57 4.50 23.94
CA VAL A 205 -10.31 5.53 23.22
C VAL A 205 -10.95 6.41 24.28
N GLY A 206 -10.73 7.72 24.25
CA GLY A 206 -11.27 8.68 25.23
C GLY A 206 -12.80 8.85 25.16
N LEU A 207 -13.51 7.77 24.81
CA LEU A 207 -14.94 7.68 24.67
C LEU A 207 -15.49 6.97 25.91
N SER A 208 -16.44 7.61 26.58
CA SER A 208 -17.28 6.96 27.60
C SER A 208 -18.47 6.28 26.91
N TRP A 209 -18.82 5.08 27.37
CA TRP A 209 -20.07 4.40 26.97
C TRP A 209 -21.26 5.01 27.71
#